data_AF-A0A931WRV7-F1
#
_entry.id   AF-A0A931WRV7-F1
#
_cell.length_a   1.000
_cell.length_b   1.000
_cell.length_c   1.000
_cell.angle_alpha   90.00
_cell.angle_beta   90.00
_cell.angle_gamma   90.00
#
_symmetry.space_group_name_H-M   'P 1'
#
loop_
_entity.id
_entity.type
_entity.pdbx_description
1 polymer ?
#
loop_
_entity_poly.entity_id
_entity_poly.type
_entity_poly.pdbx_seq_one_letter_code
_entity_poly.pdbx_strand_id
1 'polypeptide(L)'
;MKRTQIYLLKDQIKKLKRLAQKKKTTLSELVREAVDVRYASGPIVSAPAKKQETLVQLAGRIRAMGFCGPKDLATDMDEYLYGEKK
;
A
#
# COMPACT_ATOMS: atom_id res chain seq x y z
N MET A 1 20.89 -5.71 13.36
CA MET A 1 20.25 -4.64 14.19
C MET A 1 21.14 -4.35 15.38
N LYS A 2 21.30 -3.09 15.79
CA LYS A 2 21.97 -2.71 17.05
C LYS A 2 20.91 -2.37 18.10
N ARG A 3 21.04 -2.89 19.32
CA ARG A 3 20.13 -2.58 20.43
C ARG A 3 20.53 -1.23 21.02
N THR A 4 19.61 -0.26 20.99
CA THR A 4 19.82 1.08 21.57
C THR A 4 18.83 1.30 22.70
N GLN A 5 19.31 1.79 23.83
CA GLN A 5 18.47 2.26 24.94
C GLN A 5 18.34 3.78 24.84
N ILE A 6 17.10 4.27 24.91
CA ILE A 6 16.79 5.69 24.91
C ILE A 6 15.95 6.01 26.14
N TYR A 7 16.20 7.15 26.77
CA TYR A 7 15.40 7.64 27.87
C TYR A 7 14.27 8.50 27.34
N LEU A 8 13.05 8.26 27.82
CA LEU A 8 11.85 9.00 27.46
C LEU A 8 11.10 9.41 28.72
N LEU A 9 10.38 10.52 28.68
CA LEU A 9 9.53 10.91 29.79
C LEU A 9 8.38 9.91 29.98
N LYS A 10 7.93 9.73 31.23
CA LYS A 10 6.85 8.79 31.58
C LYS A 10 5.58 9.04 30.75
N ASP A 11 5.25 10.31 30.51
CA ASP A 11 4.07 10.69 29.72
C ASP A 11 4.21 10.33 28.24
N GLN A 12 5.41 10.45 27.67
CA GLN A 12 5.68 10.05 26.29
C GLN A 12 5.55 8.53 26.14
N ILE A 13 6.08 7.75 27.09
CA ILE A 13 5.94 6.29 27.11
C ILE A 13 4.46 5.89 27.16
N LYS A 14 3.67 6.55 28.02
CA LYS A 14 2.22 6.28 28.16
C LYS A 14 1.47 6.55 26.85
N LYS A 15 1.76 7.67 26.18
CA LYS A 15 1.18 8.03 24.89
C LYS A 15 1.56 7.02 23.81
N LEU A 16 2.84 6.67 23.71
CA LEU A 16 3.34 5.72 22.71
C LEU A 16 2.77 4.30 22.90
N LYS A 17 2.64 3.82 24.14
CA LYS A 17 2.01 2.51 24.42
C LYS A 17 0.55 2.45 23.97
N ARG A 18 -0.23 3.50 24.26
CA ARG A 18 -1.62 3.61 23.80
C ARG A 18 -1.72 3.60 22.27
N LEU A 19 -0.80 4.31 21.62
CA LEU A 19 -0.77 4.40 20.15
C LEU A 19 -0.37 3.06 19.52
N ALA A 20 0.63 2.38 20.09
CA ALA A 20 1.05 1.04 19.67
C ALA A 20 -0.10 0.02 19.80
N GLN A 21 -0.85 0.06 20.91
CA GLN A 21 -2.03 -0.79 21.10
C GLN A 21 -3.12 -0.51 20.06
N LYS A 22 -3.41 0.77 19.78
CA LYS A 22 -4.40 1.18 18.76
C LYS A 22 -4.01 0.69 17.36
N LYS A 23 -2.71 0.75 17.03
CA LYS A 23 -2.15 0.30 15.75
C LYS A 23 -1.88 -1.22 15.67
N LYS A 24 -2.12 -1.98 16.75
CA LYS A 24 -1.78 -3.42 16.86
C LYS A 24 -0.31 -3.72 16.50
N THR A 25 0.61 -2.87 16.95
CA THR A 25 2.06 -3.00 16.71
C THR A 25 2.84 -2.90 18.02
N THR A 26 4.14 -3.16 17.98
CA THR A 26 5.00 -3.01 19.16
C THR A 26 5.49 -1.56 19.34
N LEU A 27 5.83 -1.20 20.57
CA LEU A 27 6.43 0.11 20.87
C LEU A 27 7.72 0.34 20.04
N SER A 28 8.53 -0.70 19.90
CA SER A 28 9.80 -0.65 19.17
C SER A 28 9.60 -0.45 17.67
N GLU A 29 8.59 -1.09 17.07
CA GLU A 29 8.24 -0.86 15.66
C GLU A 29 7.72 0.55 15.44
N LEU A 30 6.85 1.04 16.33
CA LEU A 30 6.32 2.40 16.25
C LEU A 30 7.44 3.45 16.33
N VAL A 31 8.43 3.27 17.21
CA VAL A 31 9.58 4.18 17.30
C VAL A 31 10.44 4.11 16.06
N ARG A 32 10.70 2.92 15.50
CA ARG A 32 11.43 2.77 14.24
C ARG A 32 10.71 3.45 13.08
N GLU A 33 9.42 3.18 12.89
CA GLU A 33 8.59 3.83 11.87
C GLU A 33 8.65 5.35 12.00
N ALA A 34 8.54 5.88 13.22
CA ALA A 34 8.60 7.32 13.45
C ALA A 34 9.97 7.91 13.12
N VAL A 35 11.07 7.22 13.46
CA VAL A 35 12.45 7.64 13.14
C VAL A 35 12.68 7.58 11.65
N ASP A 36 12.28 6.48 10.99
CA ASP A 36 12.42 6.28 9.56
C ASP A 36 11.64 7.36 8.79
N VAL A 37 10.39 7.64 9.16
CA VAL A 37 9.58 8.68 8.51
C VAL A 37 10.15 10.09 8.71
N ARG A 38 10.67 10.40 9.91
CA ARG A 38 11.20 11.74 10.24
C ARG A 38 12.59 12.01 9.66
N TYR A 39 13.44 11.00 9.60
CA TYR A 39 14.85 11.13 9.29
C TYR A 39 15.29 10.30 8.08
N ALA A 40 14.34 9.85 7.23
CA ALA A 40 14.65 9.28 5.93
C ALA A 40 15.47 10.28 5.09
N SER A 41 16.78 10.22 5.27
CA SER A 41 17.83 10.94 4.53
C SER A 41 18.62 9.94 3.68
N GLY A 42 17.94 8.87 3.23
CA GLY A 42 18.51 7.80 2.42
C GLY A 42 17.38 7.09 1.67
N PRO A 43 17.68 6.47 0.51
CA PRO A 43 16.65 5.88 -0.34
C PRO A 43 15.90 4.84 0.46
N ILE A 44 14.63 5.16 0.71
CA ILE A 44 13.68 4.26 1.33
C ILE A 44 13.68 3.04 0.41
N VAL A 45 14.15 1.89 0.89
CA VAL A 45 13.79 0.59 0.29
C VAL A 45 12.33 0.32 0.66
N SER A 46 11.45 1.27 0.35
CA SER A 46 10.04 1.02 0.24
C SER A 46 9.92 0.10 -0.95
N ALA A 47 9.26 -1.05 -0.76
CA ALA A 47 8.71 -1.82 -1.86
C ALA A 47 8.26 -0.86 -2.97
N PRO A 48 8.63 -1.10 -4.24
CA PRO A 48 8.51 -0.11 -5.30
C PRO A 48 7.15 0.53 -5.19
N ALA A 49 7.13 1.84 -4.93
CA ALA A 49 5.90 2.61 -4.90
C ALA A 49 5.13 2.16 -6.14
N LYS A 50 4.00 1.47 -5.93
CA LYS A 50 3.14 1.05 -7.04
C LYS A 50 2.83 2.35 -7.74
N LYS A 51 3.53 2.61 -8.84
CA LYS A 51 3.26 3.71 -9.76
C LYS A 51 1.75 3.63 -9.92
N GLN A 52 1.02 4.66 -9.52
CA GLN A 52 -0.42 4.68 -9.71
C GLN A 52 -0.62 4.71 -11.22
N GLU A 53 -0.64 3.52 -11.81
CA GLU A 53 -0.84 3.34 -13.23
C GLU A 53 -2.25 3.81 -13.49
N THR A 54 -2.37 4.84 -14.32
CA THR A 54 -3.65 5.19 -14.91
C THR A 54 -4.25 3.96 -15.59
N LEU A 55 -5.58 3.83 -15.59
CA LEU A 55 -6.27 2.68 -16.19
C LEU A 55 -5.82 2.43 -17.65
N VAL A 56 -5.45 3.49 -18.37
CA VAL A 56 -4.90 3.42 -19.74
C VAL A 56 -3.55 2.70 -19.79
N GLN A 57 -2.65 2.98 -18.84
CA GLN A 57 -1.34 2.32 -18.76
C GLN A 57 -1.48 0.84 -18.40
N LEU A 58 -2.41 0.51 -17.51
CA LEU A 58 -2.74 -0.87 -17.16
C LEU A 58 -3.28 -1.64 -18.38
N ALA A 59 -4.23 -1.04 -19.11
CA ALA A 59 -4.78 -1.62 -20.34
C ALA A 59 -3.72 -1.84 -21.42
N GLY A 60 -2.79 -0.88 -21.58
CA GLY A 60 -1.66 -1.00 -22.50
C GLY A 60 -0.75 -2.18 -22.16
N ARG A 61 -0.44 -2.39 -20.88
CA ARG A 61 0.37 -3.53 -20.43
C ARG A 61 -0.33 -4.87 -20.65
N ILE A 62 -1.63 -4.96 -20.35
CA ILE A 62 -2.42 -6.18 -20.55
C ILE A 62 -2.42 -6.58 -22.04
N ARG A 63 -2.59 -5.60 -22.93
CA ARG A 63 -2.50 -5.81 -24.38
C ARG A 63 -1.11 -6.28 -24.82
N ALA A 64 -0.04 -5.70 -24.26
CA ALA A 64 1.34 -6.11 -24.55
C ALA A 64 1.67 -7.53 -24.08
N MET A 65 0.97 -8.03 -23.06
CA MET A 65 1.06 -9.43 -22.60
C MET A 65 0.24 -10.41 -23.46
N GLY A 66 -0.34 -9.94 -24.58
CA GLY A 66 -1.10 -10.78 -25.51
C GLY A 66 -2.53 -11.07 -25.08
N PHE A 67 -3.01 -10.46 -24.00
CA PHE A 67 -4.39 -10.58 -23.57
C PHE A 67 -5.24 -9.50 -24.24
N CYS A 68 -6.12 -9.94 -25.14
CA CYS A 68 -7.16 -9.12 -25.74
C CYS A 68 -8.51 -9.60 -25.24
N GLY A 69 -9.29 -8.71 -24.60
CA GLY A 69 -10.66 -9.00 -24.22
C GLY A 69 -11.62 -9.01 -25.41
N PRO A 70 -12.89 -9.41 -25.20
CA PRO A 70 -13.93 -9.38 -26.22
C PRO A 70 -14.11 -7.96 -26.78
N LYS A 71 -14.24 -7.82 -28.10
CA LYS A 71 -14.34 -6.51 -28.79
C LYS A 71 -15.73 -5.87 -28.63
N ASP A 72 -16.70 -6.72 -28.35
CA ASP A 72 -18.13 -6.53 -28.18
C ASP A 72 -18.52 -6.18 -26.75
N LEU A 73 -17.58 -6.17 -25.80
CA LEU A 73 -17.86 -5.94 -24.38
C LEU A 73 -18.58 -4.61 -24.10
N ALA A 74 -18.35 -3.58 -24.92
CA ALA A 74 -19.04 -2.30 -24.81
C ALA A 74 -20.47 -2.32 -25.41
N THR A 75 -20.73 -3.24 -26.34
CA THR A 75 -22.01 -3.36 -27.07
C THR A 75 -22.95 -4.32 -26.36
N ASP A 76 -22.42 -5.43 -25.83
CA ASP A 76 -23.19 -6.54 -25.28
C ASP A 76 -23.04 -6.65 -23.75
N MET A 77 -22.86 -5.50 -23.09
CA MET A 77 -22.62 -5.44 -21.64
C MET A 77 -23.71 -6.16 -20.83
N ASP A 78 -24.97 -6.05 -21.26
CA ASP A 78 -26.11 -6.71 -20.60
C ASP A 78 -26.06 -8.24 -20.75
N GLU A 79 -25.59 -8.75 -21.90
CA GLU A 79 -25.38 -10.19 -22.10
C GLU A 79 -24.28 -10.70 -21.17
N TYR A 80 -23.17 -9.98 -21.03
CA TYR A 80 -22.06 -10.38 -20.16
C TYR A 80 -22.39 -10.27 -18.66
N LEU A 81 -23.24 -9.32 -18.25
CA LEU A 81 -23.58 -9.11 -16.84
C LEU A 81 -24.78 -9.93 -16.39
N TYR A 82 -25.77 -10.12 -17.25
CA TYR A 82 -27.06 -10.70 -16.89
C TYR A 82 -27.40 -11.99 -17.66
N GLY A 83 -26.61 -12.35 -18.69
CA GLY A 83 -26.81 -13.57 -19.46
C GLY A 83 -28.06 -13.55 -20.34
N GLU A 84 -28.66 -12.36 -20.53
CA GLU A 84 -29.86 -12.20 -21.33
C GLU A 84 -29.44 -12.13 -22.81
N LYS A 85 -29.73 -13.21 -23.56
CA LYS A 85 -29.63 -13.18 -25.02
C LYS A 85 -30.75 -12.30 -25.57
N LYS A 86 -30.40 -11.31 -26.38
CA LYS A 86 -31.35 -10.65 -27.28
C LYS A 86 -31.84 -11.59 -28.37
#